data_AF-A0A6A5HRA0-F1
#
_entry.id   AF-A0A6A5HRA0-F1
#
_cell.length_a   1.000
_cell.length_b   1.000
_cell.length_c   1.000
_cell.angle_alpha   90.00
_cell.angle_beta   90.00
_cell.angle_gamma   90.00
#
_symmetry.space_group_name_H-M   'P 1'
#
loop_
_entity.id
_entity.type
_entity.pdbx_description
1 polymer ?
#
loop_
_entity_poly.entity_id
_entity_poly.type
_entity_poly.pdbx_seq_one_letter_code
_entity_poly.pdbx_strand_id
1 'polypeptide(L)'
;MIALDDKTDLIGIKPVELKMGDDFKTRGIVTTMQPTLEQYFCFIQLSKLDAKVTKALYEHVKSLFWYTVPCGLQVDVNSLTEELPKYENVSKILVEGKSVLELNDLDTFLSPYYPNLSTLMVNSPINGEVNDSSKILEISNIHLSKPGSVGASLLSKFTGRNIVFSHLVITEKELNLFIRKWMNSEGYQNLEMVYFSAPPDYNLNTALIIDQLETEEFDPTKRPQWYQIDFK
;
A
#
# COMPACT_ATOMS: atom_id res chain seq x y z
N MET A 1 -0.42 10.53 9.60
CA MET A 1 -0.40 10.38 8.13
C MET A 1 -0.55 11.77 7.54
N ILE A 2 0.43 12.23 6.75
CA ILE A 2 0.27 13.43 5.93
C ILE A 2 -0.20 12.92 4.58
N ALA A 3 -1.43 13.25 4.20
CA ALA A 3 -1.96 12.93 2.88
C ALA A 3 -1.80 14.15 1.98
N LEU A 4 -1.13 13.95 0.85
CA LEU A 4 -0.97 14.94 -0.21
C LEU A 4 -1.84 14.45 -1.37
N ASP A 5 -3.05 15.00 -1.51
CA ASP A 5 -3.97 14.68 -2.61
C ASP A 5 -4.24 15.96 -3.41
N ASP A 6 -4.20 15.84 -4.74
CA ASP A 6 -4.48 16.91 -5.70
C ASP A 6 -5.97 16.90 -6.15
N LYS A 7 -6.82 16.08 -5.53
CA LYS A 7 -8.24 16.00 -5.88
C LYS A 7 -9.02 17.28 -5.55
N THR A 8 -9.68 17.78 -6.59
CA THR A 8 -10.84 18.67 -6.56
C THR A 8 -12.05 17.95 -5.96
N ASP A 9 -12.50 18.36 -4.78
CA ASP A 9 -13.90 18.70 -4.46
C ASP A 9 -14.10 18.89 -2.94
N LEU A 10 -13.58 20.01 -2.40
CA LEU A 10 -14.02 20.55 -1.11
C LEU A 10 -14.84 21.82 -1.36
N ILE A 11 -16.01 21.64 -1.97
CA ILE A 11 -16.93 22.73 -2.31
C ILE A 11 -17.41 23.41 -1.01
N GLY A 12 -16.99 24.66 -0.80
CA GLY A 12 -17.48 25.54 0.28
C GLY A 12 -16.50 25.85 1.42
N ILE A 13 -15.29 25.26 1.44
CA ILE A 13 -14.30 25.55 2.49
C ILE A 13 -13.36 26.67 2.06
N LYS A 14 -13.23 27.72 2.89
CA LYS A 14 -12.37 28.87 2.58
C LYS A 14 -10.90 28.55 2.89
N PRO A 15 -9.96 28.85 1.97
CA PRO A 15 -8.53 28.71 2.24
C PRO A 15 -8.06 29.66 3.35
N VAL A 16 -7.34 29.13 4.33
CA VAL A 16 -6.71 29.86 5.43
C VAL A 16 -5.24 30.16 5.09
N GLU A 17 -4.69 31.25 5.65
CA GLU A 17 -3.25 31.51 5.59
C GLU A 17 -2.53 30.54 6.54
N LEU A 18 -1.55 29.84 5.99
CA LEU A 18 -0.71 28.89 6.72
C LEU A 18 0.69 29.46 6.79
N LYS A 19 1.19 29.65 8.01
CA LYS A 19 2.59 30.01 8.28
C LYS A 19 3.29 28.79 8.86
N MET A 20 4.36 28.32 8.22
CA MET A 20 5.14 27.15 8.68
C MET A 20 6.60 27.58 8.85
N GLY A 21 7.10 27.52 10.08
CA GLY A 21 8.40 28.11 10.41
C GLY A 21 8.46 29.62 10.16
N ASP A 22 9.66 30.16 10.00
CA ASP A 22 9.88 31.61 9.85
C ASP A 22 9.74 32.10 8.41
N ASP A 23 10.03 31.24 7.43
CA ASP A 23 10.20 31.64 6.02
C ASP A 23 9.07 31.23 5.08
N PHE A 24 8.05 30.49 5.56
CA PHE A 24 7.02 29.94 4.69
C PHE A 24 5.61 30.45 5.02
N LYS A 25 4.98 31.07 4.01
CA LYS A 25 3.58 31.47 4.02
C LYS A 25 2.89 30.96 2.75
N THR A 26 1.77 30.28 2.93
CA THR A 26 0.92 29.82 1.82
C THR A 26 -0.56 29.93 2.18
N ARG A 27 -1.44 29.63 1.23
CA ARG A 27 -2.87 29.47 1.48
C ARG A 27 -3.27 28.02 1.24
N GLY A 28 -4.03 27.46 2.17
CA GLY A 28 -4.46 26.07 2.09
C GLY A 28 -5.81 25.84 2.74
N ILE A 29 -6.42 24.72 2.42
CA ILE A 29 -7.59 24.21 3.11
C ILE A 29 -7.09 23.21 4.15
N VAL A 30 -7.48 23.40 5.41
CA VAL A 30 -7.19 22.47 6.49
C VAL A 30 -8.49 21.82 6.93
N THR A 31 -8.55 20.50 6.87
CA THR A 31 -9.72 19.73 7.32
C THR A 31 -9.27 18.62 8.25
N THR A 32 -10.14 18.24 9.18
CA THR A 32 -9.98 17.00 9.94
C THR A 32 -10.83 15.96 9.25
N MET A 33 -10.22 14.85 8.86
CA MET A 33 -10.94 13.73 8.25
C MET A 33 -10.87 12.52 9.18
N GLN A 34 -11.99 11.82 9.27
CA GLN A 34 -12.09 10.50 9.88
C GLN A 34 -12.47 9.54 8.75
N PRO A 35 -11.52 8.82 8.14
CA PRO A 35 -11.90 7.75 7.24
C PRO A 35 -12.38 6.55 8.04
N THR A 36 -12.81 5.55 7.28
CA THR A 36 -13.29 4.21 7.66
C THR A 36 -12.40 3.40 8.63
N LEU A 37 -11.24 3.92 9.06
CA LEU A 37 -10.26 3.24 9.92
C LEU A 37 -10.15 3.83 11.36
N GLU A 38 -11.13 4.62 11.82
CA GLU A 38 -11.18 5.21 13.19
C GLU A 38 -9.99 6.09 13.62
N GLN A 39 -9.10 6.45 12.69
CA GLN A 39 -7.96 7.33 12.98
C GLN A 39 -8.22 8.74 12.46
N TYR A 40 -8.18 9.73 13.35
CA TYR A 40 -8.22 11.14 12.97
C TYR A 40 -6.88 11.56 12.39
N PHE A 41 -6.91 12.21 11.23
CA PHE A 41 -5.75 12.94 10.71
C PHE A 41 -6.11 14.35 10.29
N CYS A 42 -5.07 15.20 10.34
CA CYS A 42 -5.09 16.53 9.78
C CYS A 42 -4.76 16.43 8.28
N PHE A 43 -5.68 16.89 7.45
CA PHE A 43 -5.50 17.00 6.01
C PHE A 43 -5.20 18.46 5.66
N ILE A 44 -4.10 18.69 4.95
CA ILE A 44 -3.69 20.02 4.49
C ILE A 44 -3.63 19.99 2.97
N GLN A 45 -4.59 20.64 2.32
CA GLN A 45 -4.61 20.80 0.87
C GLN A 45 -4.03 22.16 0.49
N LEU A 46 -3.04 22.17 -0.40
CA LEU A 46 -2.42 23.39 -0.92
C LEU A 46 -2.72 23.53 -2.40
N SER A 47 -2.87 24.76 -2.90
CA SER A 47 -3.15 25.02 -4.32
C SER A 47 -1.96 24.75 -5.25
N LYS A 48 -0.76 24.58 -4.68
CA LYS A 48 0.45 24.15 -5.37
C LYS A 48 1.36 23.45 -4.37
N LEU A 49 1.68 22.19 -4.65
CA LEU A 49 2.76 21.46 -4.00
C LEU A 49 3.97 21.49 -4.92
N ASP A 50 5.11 21.92 -4.38
CA ASP A 50 6.41 21.77 -5.03
C ASP A 50 7.39 21.21 -3.99
N ALA A 51 8.55 20.73 -4.44
CA ALA A 51 9.53 20.08 -3.56
C ALA A 51 9.91 20.95 -2.35
N LYS A 52 9.94 22.28 -2.50
CA LYS A 52 10.26 23.22 -1.41
C LYS A 52 9.12 23.31 -0.41
N VAL A 53 7.88 23.46 -0.88
CA VAL A 53 6.68 23.50 -0.05
C VAL A 53 6.52 22.18 0.73
N THR A 54 6.63 21.05 0.03
CA THR A 54 6.48 19.72 0.62
C THR A 54 7.55 19.44 1.67
N LYS A 55 8.80 19.87 1.42
CA LYS A 55 9.89 19.77 2.40
C LYS A 55 9.64 20.64 3.64
N ALA A 56 9.18 21.88 3.46
CA ALA A 56 8.90 22.78 4.59
C ALA A 56 7.75 22.25 5.46
N LEU A 57 6.69 21.74 4.83
CA LEU A 57 5.60 21.03 5.49
C LEU A 57 6.10 19.85 6.31
N TYR A 58 6.90 18.99 5.69
CA TYR A 58 7.48 17.81 6.34
C TYR A 58 8.33 18.19 7.55
N GLU A 59 9.26 19.15 7.40
CA GLU A 59 10.12 19.60 8.50
C GLU A 59 9.31 20.27 9.64
N HIS A 60 8.23 20.99 9.30
CA HIS A 60 7.36 21.56 10.32
C HIS A 60 6.61 20.47 11.10
N VAL A 61 5.98 19.50 10.42
CA VAL A 61 5.31 18.38 11.08
C VAL A 61 6.30 17.58 11.93
N LYS A 62 7.47 17.29 11.38
CA LYS A 62 8.59 16.66 12.07
C LYS A 62 8.98 17.38 13.37
N SER A 63 9.03 18.72 13.35
CA SER A 63 9.33 19.52 14.54
C SER A 63 8.27 19.41 15.64
N LEU A 64 7.01 19.18 15.27
CA LEU A 64 5.88 19.08 16.20
C LEU A 64 5.78 17.71 16.88
N PHE A 65 6.15 16.63 16.19
CA PHE A 65 5.92 15.26 16.66
C PHE A 65 7.20 14.51 17.11
N TRP A 66 8.36 15.17 17.14
CA TRP A 66 9.61 14.72 17.78
C TRP A 66 10.08 13.27 17.48
N TYR A 67 9.73 12.70 16.33
CA TYR A 67 10.14 11.36 15.87
C TYR A 67 9.82 10.15 16.76
N THR A 68 8.99 10.27 17.79
CA THR A 68 8.74 9.10 18.66
C THR A 68 7.91 8.02 17.98
N VAL A 69 7.29 8.30 16.83
CA VAL A 69 6.41 7.38 16.10
C VAL A 69 6.79 7.32 14.61
N PRO A 70 6.86 6.12 14.00
CA PRO A 70 7.01 5.98 12.56
C PRO A 70 5.93 6.72 11.77
N CYS A 71 6.30 7.28 10.61
CA CYS A 71 5.38 7.99 9.74
C CYS A 71 4.82 7.09 8.64
N GLY A 72 3.62 7.42 8.18
CA GLY A 72 2.99 6.86 7.00
C GLY A 72 2.90 7.92 5.91
N LEU A 73 3.27 7.55 4.70
CA LEU A 73 3.28 8.41 3.51
C LEU A 73 2.14 8.00 2.58
N GLN A 74 1.36 8.97 2.12
CA GLN A 74 0.37 8.77 1.06
C GLN A 74 0.76 9.62 -0.14
N VAL A 75 0.85 8.99 -1.31
CA VAL A 75 1.27 9.63 -2.57
C VAL A 75 0.30 9.29 -3.69
N ASP A 76 0.06 10.25 -4.57
CA ASP A 76 -0.61 9.98 -5.83
C ASP A 76 0.35 9.24 -6.78
N VAL A 77 -0.18 8.29 -7.54
CA VAL A 77 0.56 7.50 -8.53
C VAL A 77 1.33 8.37 -9.53
N ASN A 78 0.77 9.52 -9.91
CA ASN A 78 1.41 10.41 -10.89
C ASN A 78 2.61 11.15 -10.28
N SER A 79 2.72 11.23 -8.95
CA SER A 79 3.84 11.88 -8.24
C SER A 79 5.04 10.98 -7.98
N LEU A 80 4.98 9.68 -8.34
CA LEU A 80 6.11 8.76 -8.12
C LEU A 80 7.37 9.13 -8.91
N THR A 81 7.20 9.84 -10.02
CA THR A 81 8.31 10.29 -10.88
C THR A 81 8.76 11.74 -10.58
N GLU A 82 8.09 12.41 -9.66
CA GLU A 82 8.41 13.78 -9.26
C GLU A 82 9.54 13.82 -8.23
N GLU A 83 10.21 14.98 -8.13
CA GLU A 83 11.21 15.21 -7.09
C GLU A 83 10.52 15.42 -5.73
N LEU A 84 10.38 14.33 -4.98
CA LEU A 84 9.85 14.34 -3.62
C LEU A 84 10.97 14.50 -2.58
N PRO A 85 10.73 15.22 -1.48
CA PRO A 85 11.70 15.29 -0.39
C PRO A 85 11.90 13.91 0.23
N LYS A 86 13.10 13.65 0.75
CA LYS A 86 13.37 12.41 1.48
C LYS A 86 12.66 12.44 2.84
N TYR A 87 11.70 11.53 3.02
CA TYR A 87 11.01 11.32 4.29
C TYR A 87 11.79 10.32 5.14
N GLU A 88 11.96 10.61 6.43
CA GLU A 88 12.65 9.74 7.37
C GLU A 88 11.64 8.98 8.24
N ASN A 89 12.06 7.82 8.75
CA ASN A 89 11.24 6.97 9.62
C ASN A 89 9.87 6.56 9.00
N VAL A 90 9.82 6.38 7.68
CA VAL A 90 8.64 5.88 6.97
C VAL A 90 8.50 4.39 7.25
N SER A 91 7.33 3.99 7.74
CA SER A 91 6.99 2.59 7.99
C SER A 91 5.90 2.05 7.07
N LYS A 92 5.08 2.96 6.52
CA LYS A 92 3.94 2.63 5.67
C LYS A 92 3.88 3.57 4.48
N ILE A 93 3.63 3.03 3.31
CA ILE A 93 3.38 3.80 2.09
C ILE A 93 2.03 3.38 1.52
N LEU A 94 1.21 4.35 1.18
CA LEU A 94 -0.01 4.19 0.41
C LEU A 94 0.15 4.96 -0.90
N VAL A 95 0.12 4.25 -2.02
CA VAL A 95 0.05 4.83 -3.36
C VAL A 95 -1.39 4.77 -3.83
N GLU A 96 -1.98 5.90 -4.20
CA GLU A 96 -3.35 5.96 -4.70
C GLU A 96 -3.41 6.59 -6.08
N GLY A 97 -4.40 6.22 -6.87
CA GLY A 97 -4.60 6.87 -8.16
C GLY A 97 -5.55 6.10 -9.06
N LYS A 98 -5.86 6.70 -10.20
CA LYS A 98 -6.57 6.02 -11.29
C LYS A 98 -5.65 5.62 -12.44
N SER A 99 -4.49 6.27 -12.57
CA SER A 99 -3.50 6.00 -13.61
C SER A 99 -2.82 4.65 -13.38
N VAL A 100 -2.38 4.00 -14.45
CA VAL A 100 -1.58 2.77 -14.32
C VAL A 100 -0.24 3.13 -13.70
N LEU A 101 0.14 2.40 -12.64
CA LEU A 101 1.45 2.46 -12.02
C LEU A 101 2.40 1.53 -12.79
N GLU A 102 3.52 2.05 -13.26
CA GLU A 102 4.61 1.23 -13.79
C GLU A 102 5.50 0.75 -12.63
N LEU A 103 5.73 -0.56 -12.54
CA LEU A 103 6.48 -1.15 -11.42
C LEU A 103 7.91 -0.58 -11.29
N ASN A 104 8.53 -0.19 -12.40
CA ASN A 104 9.85 0.45 -12.40
C ASN A 104 9.85 1.83 -11.75
N ASP A 105 8.77 2.60 -11.88
CA ASP A 105 8.62 3.91 -11.24
C ASP A 105 8.48 3.72 -9.74
N LEU A 106 7.72 2.70 -9.31
CA LEU A 106 7.63 2.32 -7.90
C LEU A 106 8.98 1.84 -7.35
N ASP A 107 9.71 0.98 -8.06
CA ASP A 107 11.04 0.53 -7.63
C ASP A 107 12.02 1.71 -7.52
N THR A 108 11.95 2.67 -8.44
CA THR A 108 12.74 3.91 -8.39
C THR A 108 12.36 4.75 -7.18
N PHE A 109 11.06 4.91 -6.91
CA PHE A 109 10.55 5.65 -5.75
C PHE A 109 10.90 4.98 -4.40
N LEU A 110 10.99 3.65 -4.36
CA LEU A 110 11.39 2.87 -3.18
C LEU A 110 12.91 2.72 -3.04
N SER A 111 13.68 3.05 -4.08
CA SER A 111 15.14 2.95 -4.10
C SER A 111 15.83 3.82 -3.02
N PRO A 112 15.36 5.05 -2.72
CA PRO A 112 15.75 5.73 -1.48
C PRO A 112 15.41 4.82 -0.29
N TYR A 113 16.45 4.28 0.34
CA TYR A 113 16.27 3.27 1.38
C TYR A 113 15.40 3.79 2.53
N TYR A 114 14.19 3.25 2.63
CA TYR A 114 13.28 3.37 3.77
C TYR A 114 13.48 2.15 4.68
N PRO A 115 14.49 2.14 5.58
CA PRO A 115 14.86 0.96 6.38
C PRO A 115 13.71 0.38 7.20
N ASN A 116 12.76 1.22 7.59
CA ASN A 116 11.66 0.87 8.47
C ASN A 116 10.38 0.54 7.71
N LEU A 117 10.39 0.60 6.37
CA LEU A 117 9.21 0.35 5.54
C LEU A 117 8.79 -1.12 5.66
N SER A 118 7.71 -1.37 6.40
CA SER A 118 7.16 -2.71 6.58
C SER A 118 5.92 -2.94 5.73
N THR A 119 5.23 -1.88 5.33
CA THR A 119 3.90 -1.97 4.71
C THR A 119 3.79 -1.10 3.46
N LEU A 120 3.35 -1.71 2.36
CA LEU A 120 3.02 -1.02 1.12
C LEU A 120 1.59 -1.34 0.70
N MET A 121 0.82 -0.30 0.43
CA MET A 121 -0.53 -0.37 -0.12
C MET A 121 -0.54 0.36 -1.46
N VAL A 122 -1.03 -0.28 -2.52
CA VAL A 122 -1.15 0.32 -3.85
C VAL A 122 -2.59 0.19 -4.32
N ASN A 123 -3.30 1.31 -4.32
CA ASN A 123 -4.68 1.47 -4.78
C ASN A 123 -4.69 2.05 -6.21
N SER A 124 -4.00 1.39 -7.13
CA SER A 124 -3.97 1.74 -8.55
C SER A 124 -3.67 0.50 -9.41
N PRO A 125 -4.16 0.41 -10.67
CA PRO A 125 -3.74 -0.66 -11.57
C PRO A 125 -2.22 -0.66 -11.76
N ILE A 126 -1.61 -1.83 -11.87
CA ILE A 126 -0.15 -1.97 -11.97
C ILE A 126 0.21 -2.68 -13.26
N ASN A 127 1.27 -2.19 -13.92
CA ASN A 127 1.90 -2.81 -15.08
C ASN A 127 3.40 -3.07 -14.81
N GLY A 128 3.97 -4.06 -15.50
CA GLY A 128 5.37 -4.45 -15.39
C GLY A 128 5.57 -5.91 -14.98
N GLU A 129 6.81 -6.25 -14.60
CA GLU A 129 7.21 -7.60 -14.24
C GLU A 129 8.06 -7.60 -12.96
N VAL A 130 7.75 -8.51 -12.04
CA VAL A 130 8.52 -8.68 -10.81
C VAL A 130 9.78 -9.47 -11.11
N ASN A 131 10.93 -8.83 -10.90
CA ASN A 131 12.24 -9.47 -10.99
C ASN A 131 12.88 -9.60 -9.60
N ASP A 132 13.98 -10.33 -9.51
CA ASP A 132 14.59 -10.67 -8.20
C ASP A 132 15.25 -9.46 -7.52
N SER A 133 15.39 -8.34 -8.23
CA SER A 133 15.86 -7.06 -7.70
C SER A 133 14.74 -6.05 -7.40
N SER A 134 13.47 -6.41 -7.64
CA SER A 134 12.34 -5.52 -7.39
C SER A 134 12.20 -5.21 -5.90
N LYS A 135 12.11 -3.93 -5.55
CA LYS A 135 12.09 -3.43 -4.17
C LYS A 135 10.83 -3.82 -3.42
N ILE A 136 9.74 -4.03 -4.14
CA ILE A 136 8.50 -4.57 -3.58
C ILE A 136 8.70 -5.93 -2.88
N LEU A 137 9.71 -6.74 -3.26
CA LEU A 137 10.00 -8.04 -2.64
C LEU A 137 10.62 -7.93 -1.25
N GLU A 138 11.19 -6.77 -0.90
CA GLU A 138 11.81 -6.51 0.40
C GLU A 138 10.76 -6.15 1.47
N ILE A 139 9.49 -5.96 1.09
CA ILE A 139 8.42 -5.45 1.95
C ILE A 139 7.64 -6.60 2.59
N SER A 140 7.43 -6.51 3.91
CA SER A 140 6.79 -7.58 4.68
C SER A 140 5.28 -7.68 4.51
N ASN A 141 4.59 -6.53 4.37
CA ASN A 141 3.14 -6.47 4.26
C ASN A 141 2.75 -5.73 2.99
N ILE A 142 2.01 -6.38 2.09
CA ILE A 142 1.65 -5.81 0.79
C ILE A 142 0.14 -5.89 0.58
N HIS A 143 -0.45 -4.79 0.10
CA HIS A 143 -1.80 -4.78 -0.45
C HIS A 143 -1.78 -4.15 -1.84
N LEU A 144 -2.14 -4.91 -2.88
CA LEU A 144 -2.27 -4.39 -4.24
C LEU A 144 -3.71 -4.48 -4.74
N SER A 145 -4.22 -3.39 -5.30
CA SER A 145 -5.51 -3.35 -5.98
C SER A 145 -5.31 -3.40 -7.50
N LYS A 146 -5.99 -4.31 -8.19
CA LYS A 146 -5.89 -4.52 -9.65
C LYS A 146 -4.44 -4.74 -10.11
N PRO A 147 -3.72 -5.72 -9.55
CA PRO A 147 -2.29 -5.91 -9.82
C PRO A 147 -1.97 -6.45 -11.22
N GLY A 148 -2.97 -6.77 -12.05
CA GLY A 148 -2.73 -7.38 -13.36
C GLY A 148 -1.91 -8.67 -13.25
N SER A 149 -0.97 -8.87 -14.17
CA SER A 149 -0.01 -9.99 -14.16
C SER A 149 1.04 -9.88 -13.05
N VAL A 150 1.29 -8.68 -12.50
CA VAL A 150 2.25 -8.47 -11.40
C VAL A 150 1.82 -9.24 -10.16
N GLY A 151 0.51 -9.41 -9.92
CA GLY A 151 0.00 -10.07 -8.71
C GLY A 151 0.48 -11.52 -8.57
N ALA A 152 0.25 -12.35 -9.59
CA ALA A 152 0.68 -13.75 -9.57
C ALA A 152 2.21 -13.90 -9.54
N SER A 153 2.91 -13.04 -10.30
CA SER A 153 4.39 -13.02 -10.31
C SER A 153 4.95 -12.66 -8.93
N LEU A 154 4.40 -11.62 -8.29
CA LEU A 154 4.75 -11.22 -6.93
C LEU A 154 4.52 -12.35 -5.94
N LEU A 155 3.32 -12.96 -5.96
CA LEU A 155 2.98 -14.05 -5.05
C LEU A 155 3.98 -15.20 -5.15
N SER A 156 4.43 -15.55 -6.36
CA SER A 156 5.36 -16.67 -6.58
C SER A 156 6.77 -16.45 -6.00
N LYS A 157 7.15 -15.18 -5.75
CA LYS A 157 8.46 -14.75 -5.24
C LYS A 157 8.40 -14.14 -3.84
N PHE A 158 7.20 -14.03 -3.26
CA PHE A 158 6.99 -13.31 -2.02
C PHE A 158 7.64 -14.03 -0.84
N THR A 159 8.38 -13.29 -0.02
CA THR A 159 9.05 -13.80 1.19
C THR A 159 8.64 -13.05 2.45
N GLY A 160 7.66 -12.15 2.35
CA GLY A 160 7.11 -11.39 3.47
C GLY A 160 6.08 -12.17 4.28
N ARG A 161 5.32 -11.43 5.10
CA ARG A 161 4.39 -11.96 6.10
C ARG A 161 2.94 -11.95 5.63
N ASN A 162 2.49 -10.84 5.06
CA ASN A 162 1.08 -10.65 4.71
C ASN A 162 0.96 -10.11 3.30
N ILE A 163 0.11 -10.73 2.48
CA ILE A 163 -0.18 -10.22 1.13
C ILE A 163 -1.67 -10.27 0.82
N VAL A 164 -2.17 -9.13 0.35
CA VAL A 164 -3.57 -8.90 0.04
C VAL A 164 -3.68 -8.42 -1.40
N PHE A 165 -4.55 -9.06 -2.17
CA PHE A 165 -4.84 -8.64 -3.54
C PHE A 165 -6.33 -8.36 -3.73
N SER A 166 -6.66 -7.19 -4.24
CA SER A 166 -8.00 -6.93 -4.77
C SER A 166 -7.97 -7.13 -6.28
N HIS A 167 -8.87 -7.95 -6.84
CA HIS A 167 -8.94 -8.25 -8.27
C HIS A 167 -7.66 -8.94 -8.82
N LEU A 168 -7.18 -9.96 -8.13
CA LEU A 168 -6.08 -10.81 -8.58
C LEU A 168 -6.50 -11.67 -9.76
N VAL A 169 -5.68 -11.68 -10.81
CA VAL A 169 -5.75 -12.67 -11.89
C VAL A 169 -4.63 -13.68 -11.66
N ILE A 170 -5.00 -14.95 -11.46
CA ILE A 170 -4.07 -16.05 -11.17
C ILE A 170 -4.67 -17.37 -11.66
N THR A 171 -3.89 -18.19 -12.35
CA THR A 171 -4.39 -19.50 -12.83
C THR A 171 -4.52 -20.51 -11.70
N GLU A 172 -5.39 -21.51 -11.85
CA GLU A 172 -5.53 -22.62 -10.90
C GLU A 172 -4.21 -23.36 -10.71
N LYS A 173 -3.41 -23.49 -11.77
CA LYS A 173 -2.09 -24.13 -11.71
C LYS A 173 -1.12 -23.34 -10.82
N GLU A 174 -1.08 -22.03 -10.96
CA GLU A 174 -0.22 -21.16 -10.14
C GLU A 174 -0.66 -21.16 -8.68
N LEU A 175 -1.97 -21.08 -8.45
CA LEU A 175 -2.54 -21.13 -7.10
C LEU A 175 -2.28 -22.48 -6.41
N ASN A 176 -2.48 -23.60 -7.11
CA ASN A 176 -2.18 -24.94 -6.58
C ASN A 176 -0.69 -25.11 -6.27
N LEU A 177 0.19 -24.60 -7.13
CA LEU A 177 1.63 -24.63 -6.87
C LEU A 177 1.99 -23.81 -5.63
N PHE A 178 1.38 -22.63 -5.47
CA PHE A 178 1.54 -21.81 -4.27
C PHE A 178 1.09 -22.56 -3.02
N ILE A 179 -0.15 -23.08 -2.99
CA ILE A 179 -0.73 -23.75 -1.82
C ILE A 179 0.11 -24.97 -1.42
N ARG A 180 0.48 -25.82 -2.39
CA ARG A 180 1.33 -27.01 -2.14
C ARG A 180 2.65 -26.61 -1.50
N LYS A 181 3.34 -25.61 -2.07
CA LYS A 181 4.64 -25.15 -1.56
C LYS A 181 4.52 -24.64 -0.13
N TRP A 182 3.46 -23.90 0.18
CA TRP A 182 3.23 -23.35 1.53
C TRP A 182 2.93 -24.47 2.53
N MET A 183 1.98 -25.36 2.22
CA MET A 183 1.61 -26.49 3.08
C MET A 183 2.78 -27.42 3.39
N ASN A 184 3.63 -27.70 2.39
CA ASN A 184 4.78 -28.58 2.54
C ASN A 184 6.02 -27.89 3.12
N SER A 185 5.93 -26.61 3.49
CA SER A 185 7.07 -25.79 3.93
C SER A 185 8.22 -25.70 2.91
N GLU A 186 7.93 -25.91 1.61
CA GLU A 186 8.89 -25.79 0.50
C GLU A 186 9.14 -24.33 0.10
N GLY A 187 8.29 -23.41 0.55
CA GLY A 187 8.41 -21.97 0.36
C GLY A 187 7.51 -21.20 1.33
N TYR A 188 7.64 -19.87 1.32
CA TYR A 188 6.78 -18.97 2.09
C TYR A 188 6.89 -19.14 3.61
N GLN A 189 8.10 -19.37 4.14
CA GLN A 189 8.33 -19.69 5.56
C GLN A 189 7.92 -18.55 6.52
N ASN A 190 7.99 -17.30 6.05
CA ASN A 190 7.58 -16.12 6.84
C ASN A 190 6.09 -15.78 6.66
N LEU A 191 5.39 -16.45 5.74
CA LEU A 191 4.04 -16.10 5.35
C LEU A 191 3.06 -16.48 6.46
N GLU A 192 2.32 -15.48 6.92
CA GLU A 192 1.26 -15.61 7.91
C GLU A 192 -0.12 -15.60 7.25
N MET A 193 -0.29 -14.81 6.18
CA MET A 193 -1.59 -14.67 5.53
C MET A 193 -1.49 -14.29 4.05
N VAL A 194 -2.35 -14.93 3.26
CA VAL A 194 -2.72 -14.52 1.90
C VAL A 194 -4.22 -14.31 1.83
N TYR A 195 -4.64 -13.17 1.30
CA TYR A 195 -6.02 -12.92 0.94
C TYR A 195 -6.06 -12.41 -0.50
N PHE A 196 -7.01 -12.90 -1.28
CA PHE A 196 -7.31 -12.27 -2.55
C PHE A 196 -8.79 -12.35 -2.91
N SER A 197 -9.23 -11.38 -3.71
CA SER A 197 -10.48 -11.44 -4.45
C SER A 197 -10.20 -11.50 -5.95
N ALA A 198 -10.98 -12.28 -6.69
CA ALA A 198 -10.95 -12.28 -8.14
C ALA A 198 -11.72 -11.06 -8.70
N PRO A 199 -11.40 -10.58 -9.91
CA PRO A 199 -12.27 -9.67 -10.66
C PRO A 199 -13.68 -10.26 -10.84
N PRO A 200 -14.75 -9.45 -10.94
CA PRO A 200 -16.13 -9.93 -11.09
C PRO A 200 -16.35 -10.91 -12.26
N ASP A 201 -15.63 -10.70 -13.37
CA ASP A 201 -15.75 -11.51 -14.58
C ASP A 201 -14.72 -12.66 -14.64
N TYR A 202 -13.98 -12.89 -13.55
CA TYR A 202 -12.93 -13.90 -13.47
C TYR A 202 -13.37 -15.08 -12.61
N ASN A 203 -13.57 -16.23 -13.25
CA ASN A 203 -14.01 -17.45 -12.57
C ASN A 203 -12.86 -18.43 -12.42
N LEU A 204 -12.47 -18.67 -11.17
CA LEU A 204 -11.60 -19.79 -10.80
C LEU A 204 -12.42 -21.08 -10.75
N ASN A 205 -11.93 -22.14 -11.36
CA ASN A 205 -12.49 -23.46 -11.16
C ASN A 205 -12.05 -24.02 -9.81
N THR A 206 -12.86 -23.78 -8.78
CA THR A 206 -12.58 -24.22 -7.41
C THR A 206 -12.45 -25.74 -7.27
N ALA A 207 -13.09 -26.54 -8.13
CA ALA A 207 -12.94 -28.00 -8.11
C ALA A 207 -11.49 -28.41 -8.41
N LEU A 208 -10.82 -27.75 -9.36
CA LEU A 208 -9.42 -28.02 -9.69
C LEU A 208 -8.45 -27.62 -8.56
N ILE A 209 -8.89 -26.77 -7.64
CA ILE A 209 -8.11 -26.33 -6.48
C ILE A 209 -8.35 -27.25 -5.28
N ILE A 210 -9.62 -27.50 -4.96
CA ILE A 210 -10.06 -28.29 -3.81
C ILE A 210 -9.65 -29.76 -3.93
N ASP A 211 -9.66 -30.34 -5.14
CA ASP A 211 -9.29 -31.75 -5.36
C ASP A 211 -7.86 -32.08 -4.90
N GLN A 212 -7.01 -31.07 -4.69
CA GLN A 212 -5.63 -31.23 -4.23
C GLN A 212 -5.47 -31.04 -2.70
N LEU A 213 -6.54 -30.72 -1.98
CA LEU A 213 -6.50 -30.35 -0.56
C LEU A 213 -7.29 -31.35 0.28
N GLU A 214 -6.75 -31.67 1.45
CA GLU A 214 -7.54 -32.30 2.51
C GLU A 214 -8.55 -31.27 3.03
N THR A 215 -9.84 -31.56 2.85
CA THR A 215 -10.92 -30.66 3.28
C THR A 215 -11.73 -31.27 4.43
N GLU A 216 -12.13 -30.41 5.35
CA GLU A 216 -13.07 -30.73 6.43
C GLU A 216 -14.18 -29.68 6.47
N GLU A 217 -15.34 -30.05 7.00
CA GLU A 217 -16.43 -29.09 7.25
C GLU A 217 -15.97 -27.98 8.21
N PHE A 218 -16.49 -26.77 8.01
CA PHE A 218 -16.14 -25.64 8.85
C PHE A 218 -16.68 -25.82 10.27
N ASP A 219 -15.78 -25.85 11.25
CA ASP A 219 -16.10 -25.89 12.67
C ASP A 219 -15.78 -24.54 13.35
N PRO A 220 -16.81 -23.75 13.73
CA PRO A 220 -16.61 -22.44 14.38
C PRO A 220 -15.98 -22.55 15.78
N THR A 221 -15.93 -23.74 16.38
CA THR A 221 -15.29 -23.95 17.68
C THR A 221 -13.78 -24.14 17.56
N LYS A 222 -13.30 -24.58 16.39
CA LYS A 222 -11.86 -24.77 16.11
C LYS A 222 -11.21 -23.55 15.48
N ARG A 223 -11.97 -22.76 14.71
CA ARG A 223 -11.45 -21.58 14.01
C ARG A 223 -12.49 -20.47 13.90
N PRO A 224 -12.09 -19.19 14.09
CA PRO A 224 -13.02 -18.07 14.02
C PRO A 224 -13.55 -17.88 12.59
N GLN A 225 -14.80 -17.39 12.50
CA GLN A 225 -15.44 -17.09 11.21
C GLN A 225 -14.82 -15.88 10.51
N TRP A 226 -14.24 -14.95 11.29
CA TRP A 226 -13.66 -13.72 10.80
C TRP A 226 -12.27 -13.55 11.41
N TYR A 227 -11.30 -13.21 10.55
CA TYR A 227 -9.97 -12.80 10.97
C TYR A 227 -9.87 -11.28 10.80
N GLN A 228 -9.48 -10.57 11.86
CA GLN A 228 -9.14 -9.15 11.76
C GLN A 228 -7.67 -9.04 11.36
N ILE A 229 -7.41 -8.34 10.25
CA ILE A 229 -6.06 -8.14 9.74
C ILE A 229 -5.49 -6.90 10.43
N ASP A 230 -4.42 -7.10 11.19
CA ASP A 230 -3.68 -5.99 11.77
C ASP A 230 -2.41 -5.74 10.96
N PHE A 231 -2.44 -4.74 10.10
CA PHE A 231 -1.25 -4.22 9.43
C PHE A 231 -0.46 -3.37 10.44
N LYS A 232 0.10 -3.99 11.50
CA LYS A 232 0.96 -3.30 12.48
C LYS A 232 2.20 -2.71 11.82
#